data_AF-A0A919I1A6-F1
#
_entry.id   AF-A0A919I1A6-F1
#
_cell.length_a   1.000
_cell.length_b   1.000
_cell.length_c   1.000
_cell.angle_alpha   90.00
_cell.angle_beta   90.00
_cell.angle_gamma   90.00
#
_symmetry.space_group_name_H-M   'P 1'
#
loop_
_entity.id
_entity.type
_entity.pdbx_description
1 polymer ?
#
loop_
_entity_poly.entity_id
_entity_poly.type
_entity_poly.pdbx_seq_one_letter_code
_entity_poly.pdbx_strand_id
1 'polypeptide(L)' 'MIEFDAKLSKDGQIFLLHDDNLERTSNGWGVAGELAWDDLLKVDAGSWFSREFKGEPLPLLSRGGALPSSRHDGEYRN' A
#
# COMPACT_ATOMS: atom_id res chain seq x y z
N MET A 1 -7.16 -14.31 -12.38
CA MET A 1 -7.30 -14.59 -10.94
C MET A 1 -6.18 -13.86 -10.24
N ILE A 2 -6.48 -13.12 -9.17
CA ILE A 2 -5.49 -12.40 -8.36
C ILE A 2 -5.66 -12.83 -6.91
N GLU A 3 -4.57 -12.75 -6.14
CA GLU A 3 -4.50 -13.12 -4.73
C GLU A 3 -3.81 -11.98 -3.97
N PHE A 4 -4.19 -11.78 -2.70
CA PHE A 4 -3.63 -10.75 -1.84
C PHE A 4 -3.87 -11.10 -0.36
N ASP A 5 -2.93 -10.72 0.50
CA ASP A 5 -3.03 -10.86 1.95
C ASP A 5 -3.77 -9.67 2.57
N ALA A 6 -4.76 -9.96 3.41
CA ALA A 6 -5.53 -8.95 4.14
C ALA A 6 -5.17 -8.92 5.64
N LYS A 7 -5.18 -7.72 6.22
CA LYS A 7 -5.00 -7.45 7.65
C LYS A 7 -6.04 -6.48 8.18
N LEU A 8 -6.16 -6.45 9.51
CA LEU A 8 -7.04 -5.54 10.24
C LEU A 8 -6.21 -4.46 10.92
N SER A 9 -6.58 -3.19 10.75
CA SER A 9 -6.02 -2.09 11.53
C SER A 9 -6.57 -2.09 12.96
N LYS A 10 -5.98 -1.29 13.84
CA LYS A 10 -6.42 -1.17 15.24
C LYS A 10 -7.88 -0.78 15.40
N ASP A 11 -8.39 0.03 14.47
CA ASP A 11 -9.76 0.53 14.41
C ASP A 11 -10.67 -0.26 13.45
N GLY A 12 -10.23 -1.44 13.00
CA GLY A 12 -11.08 -2.40 12.29
C GLY A 12 -11.21 -2.21 10.79
N GLN A 13 -10.35 -1.39 10.16
CA GLN A 13 -10.30 -1.29 8.70
C GLN A 13 -9.50 -2.45 8.10
N ILE A 14 -10.02 -3.05 7.03
CA ILE A 14 -9.35 -4.15 6.33
C ILE A 14 -8.49 -3.59 5.21
N PHE A 15 -7.19 -3.85 5.28
CA PHE A 15 -6.20 -3.37 4.32
C PHE A 15 -5.30 -4.51 3.82
N LEU A 16 -4.52 -4.25 2.77
CA LEU A 16 -3.66 -5.26 2.13
C LEU A 16 -2.21 -5.08 2.55
N LEU A 17 -1.63 -6.12 3.15
CA LEU A 17 -0.23 -6.19 3.56
C LEU A 17 0.12 -7.64 3.92
N HIS A 18 1.21 -8.17 3.38
CA HIS A 18 1.66 -9.55 3.68
C HIS A 18 2.34 -9.67 5.06
N ASP A 19 3.22 -8.73 5.42
CA ASP A 19 3.97 -8.81 6.67
C ASP A 19 3.17 -8.24 7.85
N ASP A 20 3.47 -8.66 9.08
CA ASP A 20 2.90 -8.03 10.27
C ASP A 20 3.44 -6.61 10.48
N ASN A 21 4.68 -6.38 10.06
CA ASN A 21 5.35 -5.10 10.19
C ASN A 21 5.49 -4.36 8.84
N LEU A 22 5.80 -3.07 8.92
CA LEU A 22 5.80 -2.15 7.78
C LEU A 22 7.14 -2.06 7.01
N GLU A 23 8.26 -2.52 7.56
CA GLU A 23 9.60 -2.11 7.11
C GLU A 23 9.99 -2.65 5.73
N ARG A 24 9.56 -3.86 5.36
CA ARG A 24 9.99 -4.49 4.10
C ARG A 24 9.40 -3.81 2.87
N THR A 25 8.16 -3.34 2.98
CA THR A 25 7.36 -2.89 1.81
C THR A 25 6.82 -1.48 1.98
N SER A 26 7.41 -0.69 2.87
CA SER A 26 7.04 0.71 3.03
C SER A 26 8.14 1.54 3.69
N ASN A 27 7.86 2.82 3.91
CA ASN A 27 8.68 3.71 4.74
C ASN A 27 8.27 3.73 6.24
N GLY A 28 7.30 2.89 6.64
CA GLY A 28 6.82 2.77 8.01
C GLY A 28 7.60 1.76 8.85
N TRP A 29 7.31 1.74 10.15
CA TRP A 29 7.97 0.89 11.14
C TRP A 29 6.95 0.37 12.17
N GLY A 30 7.21 -0.80 12.72
CA GLY A 30 6.36 -1.43 13.74
C GLY A 30 5.20 -2.25 13.15
N VAL A 31 4.35 -2.77 14.05
CA VAL A 31 3.27 -3.70 13.72
C VAL A 31 2.07 -2.95 13.14
N ALA A 32 1.73 -3.23 11.88
CA ALA A 32 0.69 -2.50 11.15
C ALA A 32 -0.70 -2.64 11.80
N GLY A 33 -1.01 -3.81 12.35
CA GLY A 33 -2.29 -4.06 13.03
C GLY A 33 -2.49 -3.30 14.34
N GLU A 34 -1.43 -2.70 14.89
CA GLU A 34 -1.49 -1.87 16.10
C GLU A 34 -1.72 -0.38 15.80
N LEU A 35 -1.76 0.01 14.53
CA LEU A 35 -1.96 1.39 14.10
C LEU A 35 -3.41 1.62 13.65
N ALA A 36 -3.92 2.83 13.92
CA ALA A 36 -5.21 3.27 13.38
C ALA A 36 -5.09 3.50 11.87
N TRP A 37 -6.20 3.37 11.15
CA TRP A 37 -6.20 3.51 9.70
C TRP A 37 -5.69 4.87 9.21
N ASP A 38 -6.01 5.94 9.93
CA ASP A 38 -5.54 7.29 9.61
C ASP A 38 -4.01 7.45 9.68
N ASP A 39 -3.32 6.61 10.45
CA ASP A 39 -1.86 6.58 10.47
C ASP A 39 -1.30 5.72 9.35
N LEU A 40 -1.93 4.56 9.08
CA LEU A 40 -1.58 3.69 7.95
C LEU A 40 -1.75 4.38 6.58
N LEU A 41 -2.71 5.29 6.46
CA LEU A 41 -2.92 6.11 5.25
C LEU A 41 -1.73 7.00 4.88
N LYS A 42 -0.85 7.31 5.83
CA LYS A 42 0.32 8.18 5.62
C LYS A 42 1.57 7.39 5.16
N VAL A 43 1.49 6.07 5.18
CA VAL A 43 2.58 5.16 4.81
C VAL A 43 2.72 5.11 3.29
N ASP A 44 3.95 5.27 2.82
CA ASP A 44 4.32 5.08 1.42
C ASP A 44 4.76 3.63 1.22
N ALA A 45 3.90 2.83 0.59
CA ALA A 45 4.08 1.42 0.31
C ALA A 45 4.63 1.13 -1.10
N GLY A 46 5.08 2.15 -1.85
CA GLY A 46 5.55 1.99 -3.23
C GLY A 46 6.98 2.45 -3.48
N SER A 47 7.47 3.45 -2.76
CA SER A 47 8.84 3.99 -2.94
C SER A 47 9.95 2.95 -2.78
N TRP A 48 9.73 1.89 -2.01
CA TRP A 48 10.69 0.80 -1.81
C TRP A 48 10.91 -0.03 -3.08
N PHE A 49 9.89 -0.13 -3.94
CA PHE A 49 9.92 -0.92 -5.17
C PHE A 49 10.54 -0.11 -6.31
N SER A 50 10.05 1.11 -6.55
CA SER A 50 10.64 2.04 -7.51
C SER A 50 10.18 3.47 -7.26
N ARG A 51 10.91 4.45 -7.80
CA ARG A 51 10.55 5.87 -7.72
C ARG A 51 9.22 6.20 -8.41
N GLU A 52 8.79 5.39 -9.37
CA GLU A 52 7.54 5.56 -10.10
C GLU A 52 6.31 5.37 -9.20
N PHE A 53 6.44 4.53 -8.17
CA PHE A 53 5.39 4.22 -7.21
C PHE A 53 5.51 5.07 -5.92
N LYS A 54 6.19 6.20 -5.99
CA LYS A 54 6.36 7.07 -4.82
C LYS A 54 5.00 7.59 -4.35
N GLY A 55 4.72 7.39 -3.07
CA GLY A 55 3.49 7.86 -2.42
C GLY A 55 2.28 6.93 -2.60
N GLU A 56 2.48 5.71 -3.11
CA GLU A 56 1.40 4.71 -3.13
C GLU A 56 0.98 4.37 -1.69
N PRO A 57 -0.31 4.48 -1.34
CA PRO A 57 -0.79 4.16 0.00
C PRO A 57 -0.96 2.65 0.18
N LEU A 58 -1.11 2.21 1.43
CA LEU A 58 -1.64 0.87 1.70
C LEU A 58 -3.07 0.73 1.12
N PRO A 59 -3.39 -0.33 0.36
CA PRO A 59 -4.72 -0.49 -0.21
C PRO A 59 -5.75 -0.89 0.85
N LEU A 60 -6.93 -0.27 0.84
CA LEU A 60 -8.11 -0.80 1.53
C LEU A 60 -8.76 -1.91 0.71
N LEU A 61 -9.18 -2.98 1.36
CA LEU A 61 -9.96 -4.02 0.72
C LEU A 61 -11.31 -3.48 0.21
N SER A 62 -11.96 -2.63 1.00
CA SER A 62 -13.27 -2.02 0.66
C SER A 62 -13.22 -1.09 -0.55
N ARG A 63 -12.07 -0.47 -0.81
CA ARG A 63 -11.88 0.40 -1.98
C ARG A 63 -11.75 -0.38 -3.28
N GLY A 64 -11.75 -1.72 -3.20
CA GLY A 64 -11.75 -2.61 -4.36
C GLY A 64 -10.50 -2.38 -5.20
N GLY A 65 -9.34 -2.84 -4.73
CA GLY A 65 -8.10 -2.94 -5.50
C GLY A 65 -7.94 -1.84 -6.53
N ALA A 66 -7.90 -0.57 -6.10
CA ALA A 66 -7.59 0.52 -7.00
C ALA A 66 -6.13 0.36 -7.43
N LEU A 67 -5.93 -0.45 -8.48
CA LEU A 67 -4.74 -0.38 -9.31
C LEU A 67 -4.57 1.10 -9.67
N PRO A 68 -3.41 1.70 -9.46
CA PRO A 68 -3.16 3.06 -9.93
C PRO A 68 -3.55 3.09 -11.39
N SER A 69 -4.54 3.92 -11.73
CA SER A 69 -4.87 4.21 -13.12
C SER A 69 -3.56 4.68 -13.74
N SER A 70 -2.99 3.85 -14.61
CA SER A 70 -1.74 4.15 -15.27
C SER A 70 -1.81 5.57 -15.81
N ARG A 71 -1.00 6.47 -15.25
CA ARG A 71 -0.56 7.64 -16.01
C ARG A 71 0.48 7.13 -17.01
N HIS A 72 -0.01 6.40 -17.99
CA HIS A 72 0.75 6.12 -19.20
C HIS A 72 0.66 7.39 -20.06
N ASP A 73 1.32 8.46 -19.62
CA ASP A 73 1.72 9.53 -20.53
C ASP A 73 2.93 8.98 -21.28
N GLY A 74 2.65 8.42 -22.45
CA GLY A 74 3.64 7.77 -23.27
C GLY A 74 4.75 8.72 -23.70
N GLU A 75 5.99 8.25 -23.62
CA GLU A 75 7.04 8.59 -24.56
C GLU A 75 7.92 7.35 -24.76
N TYR A 76 7.58 6.56 -25.79
CA TYR A 76 8.58 5.75 -26.48
C TYR A 76 9.54 6.74 -27.16
N ARG A 77 10.73 6.93 -26.57
CA ARG A 77 11.86 7.55 -27.26
C ARG A 77 12.68 6.44 -27.90
N ASN A 78 12.86 6.56 -29.21
CA ASN A 78 13.76 5.76 -30.05
C ASN A 78 15.20 5.81 -29.53
#